data_AF-A0A4R5H2J0-F1
#
_entry.id   AF-A0A4R5H2J0-F1
#
_cell.length_a   1.000
_cell.length_b   1.000
_cell.length_c   1.000
_cell.angle_alpha   90.00
_cell.angle_beta   90.00
_cell.angle_gamma   90.00
#
_symmetry.space_group_name_H-M   'P 1'
#
loop_
_entity.id
_entity.type
_entity.pdbx_description
1 polymer ?
#
loop_
_entity_poly.entity_id
_entity_poly.type
_entity_poly.pdbx_seq_one_letter_code
_entity_poly.pdbx_strand_id
1 'polypeptide(L)'
;MPKLNDTHQKNITKKEFDPFEKERLLREESLTWDTSKPTNAAKDDIPIIDLASYFTTGSAEALGAVADELRHACEEVGFFSIVGHQIPHEITQIMFTMIEQFHDLSIEEKLQIKMDRPDWPVGGVGYLPFKNRKLPARDTGNRNEAFVLKCDHRISMRDNQWLDESLLPEFRQTSEAYAHHMVELGMRMLPIFARALEMPANFFDQAFLDPLYRLRMTHYPPAEEITEDDEFGIAPHVDTSFCTILAQDQPGLSIYSEKRSAWLNVPMIEGGFIVNSGELLRQWTNDRFLSVKHFVKTNISGVSRYAIPFFFNANSQHKMVCVPSCCGPDNPPKYPPLSYEESQAVAQGE
;
A
#
# COMPACT_ATOMS: atom_id res chain seq x y z
N MET A 1 -19.80 -43.89 -28.94
CA MET A 1 -19.34 -43.68 -27.54
C MET A 1 -18.17 -44.62 -27.26
N PRO A 2 -16.96 -44.08 -27.08
CA PRO A 2 -15.98 -44.67 -26.20
C PRO A 2 -15.55 -43.66 -25.12
N LYS A 3 -15.54 -44.12 -23.87
CA LYS A 3 -15.01 -43.40 -22.71
C LYS A 3 -13.49 -43.33 -22.84
N LEU A 4 -12.93 -42.12 -22.85
CA LEU A 4 -11.50 -41.89 -22.62
C LEU A 4 -11.32 -41.68 -21.11
N ASN A 5 -10.61 -42.63 -20.50
CA ASN A 5 -10.33 -42.67 -19.08
C ASN A 5 -9.45 -41.49 -18.66
N ASP A 6 -9.90 -40.80 -17.62
CA ASP A 6 -9.09 -40.18 -16.59
C ASP A 6 -7.91 -41.08 -16.22
N THR A 7 -6.68 -40.63 -16.47
CA THR A 7 -5.49 -41.03 -15.70
C THR A 7 -4.25 -40.31 -16.21
N HIS A 8 -4.20 -38.98 -16.13
CA HIS A 8 -2.93 -38.23 -16.13
C HIS A 8 -3.04 -36.91 -15.34
N GLN A 9 -3.62 -36.96 -14.14
CA GLN A 9 -3.25 -36.04 -13.05
C GLN A 9 -2.17 -36.74 -12.22
N LYS A 10 -0.94 -36.75 -12.74
CA LYS A 10 0.24 -37.14 -11.95
C LYS A 10 0.58 -35.98 -11.01
N ASN A 11 0.34 -36.21 -9.73
CA ASN A 11 0.98 -35.61 -8.56
C ASN A 11 2.06 -34.55 -8.86
N ILE A 12 1.62 -33.29 -9.04
CA ILE A 12 2.40 -32.15 -8.58
C ILE A 12 1.87 -31.93 -7.16
N THR A 13 2.67 -32.25 -6.15
CA THR A 13 2.43 -31.73 -4.81
C THR A 13 2.41 -30.21 -4.94
N LYS A 14 1.21 -29.60 -4.96
CA LYS A 14 1.05 -28.15 -4.82
C LYS A 14 1.74 -27.81 -3.50
N LYS A 15 2.94 -27.23 -3.59
CA LYS A 15 3.61 -26.67 -2.42
C LYS A 15 2.63 -25.62 -1.89
N GLU A 16 2.07 -25.85 -0.71
CA GLU A 16 1.20 -24.87 -0.06
C GLU A 16 2.01 -23.57 0.11
N PHE A 17 1.35 -22.43 -0.11
CA PHE A 17 1.99 -21.14 0.11
C PHE A 17 2.17 -20.95 1.61
N ASP A 18 3.39 -20.71 2.04
CA ASP A 18 3.72 -20.42 3.42
C ASP A 18 3.98 -18.90 3.57
N PRO A 19 3.04 -18.14 4.17
CA PRO A 19 3.18 -16.70 4.33
C PRO A 19 4.34 -16.31 5.27
N PHE A 20 4.66 -17.14 6.26
CA PHE A 20 5.73 -16.87 7.21
C PHE A 20 7.10 -17.10 6.58
N GLU A 21 7.24 -18.15 5.78
CA GLU A 21 8.46 -18.40 5.01
C GLU A 21 8.70 -17.30 3.96
N LYS A 22 7.65 -16.88 3.26
CA LYS A 22 7.72 -15.77 2.29
C LYS A 22 8.18 -14.48 2.98
N GLU A 23 7.60 -14.13 4.12
CA GLU A 23 8.00 -12.95 4.92
C GLU A 23 9.44 -13.08 5.44
N ARG A 24 9.86 -14.26 5.90
CA ARG A 24 11.25 -14.51 6.34
C ARG A 24 12.24 -14.26 5.20
N LEU A 25 11.97 -14.79 4.01
CA LEU A 25 12.83 -14.61 2.83
C LEU A 25 12.92 -13.14 2.40
N LEU A 26 11.80 -12.41 2.40
CA LEU A 26 11.81 -10.97 2.10
C LEU A 26 12.63 -10.17 3.13
N ARG A 27 12.52 -10.51 4.42
CA ARG A 27 13.35 -9.88 5.45
C ARG A 27 14.84 -10.16 5.23
N GLU A 28 15.22 -11.40 4.95
CA GLU A 28 16.61 -11.75 4.64
C GLU A 28 17.14 -11.02 3.41
N GLU A 29 16.35 -10.99 2.33
CA GLU A 29 16.70 -10.26 1.11
C GLU A 29 16.90 -8.77 1.39
N SER A 30 16.00 -8.18 2.17
CA SER A 30 16.04 -6.74 2.45
C SER A 30 17.24 -6.28 3.26
N LEU A 31 17.86 -7.16 4.05
CA LEU A 31 19.13 -6.88 4.74
C LEU A 31 20.32 -6.78 3.79
N THR A 32 20.18 -7.27 2.56
CA THR A 32 21.24 -7.21 1.53
C THR A 32 21.17 -5.97 0.64
N TRP A 33 20.12 -5.16 0.78
CA TRP A 33 19.93 -4.00 -0.07
C TRP A 33 20.80 -2.81 0.37
N ASP A 34 21.67 -2.33 -0.52
CA ASP A 34 22.45 -1.11 -0.27
C ASP A 34 21.57 0.13 -0.40
N THR A 35 21.17 0.71 0.73
CA THR A 35 20.31 1.91 0.83
C THR A 35 21.09 3.20 1.09
N SER A 36 22.42 3.13 1.05
CA SER A 36 23.28 4.24 1.48
C SER A 36 23.13 5.48 0.60
N LYS A 37 22.94 5.31 -0.71
CA LYS A 37 23.04 6.39 -1.72
C LYS A 37 21.83 6.46 -2.66
N PRO A 38 20.64 6.86 -2.18
CA PRO A 38 19.56 7.24 -3.08
C PRO A 38 19.96 8.51 -3.84
N THR A 39 19.61 8.56 -5.12
CA THR A 39 19.80 9.70 -6.02
C THR A 39 18.44 10.30 -6.37
N ASN A 40 18.37 11.55 -6.82
CA ASN A 40 17.07 12.11 -7.19
C ASN A 40 16.55 11.49 -8.49
N ALA A 41 15.28 11.11 -8.52
CA ALA A 41 14.63 10.65 -9.74
C ALA A 41 14.70 11.72 -10.84
N ALA A 42 14.99 11.30 -12.07
CA ALA A 42 14.80 12.14 -13.25
C ALA A 42 13.30 12.21 -13.61
N LYS A 43 12.94 13.17 -14.46
CA LYS A 43 11.55 13.44 -14.88
C LYS A 43 10.81 12.18 -15.36
N ASP A 44 11.49 11.30 -16.09
CA ASP A 44 10.89 10.12 -16.72
C ASP A 44 11.11 8.82 -15.91
N ASP A 45 11.67 8.91 -14.71
CA ASP A 45 11.88 7.74 -13.86
C ASP A 45 10.62 7.32 -13.11
N ILE A 46 9.71 8.28 -12.82
CA ILE A 46 8.46 8.04 -12.10
C ILE A 46 7.32 8.69 -12.91
N PRO A 47 6.50 7.87 -13.59
CA PRO A 47 5.40 8.38 -14.42
C PRO A 47 4.41 9.23 -13.61
N ILE A 48 3.83 10.23 -14.27
CA ILE A 48 2.68 10.99 -13.77
C ILE A 48 1.50 10.66 -14.66
N ILE A 49 0.44 10.12 -14.08
CA ILE A 49 -0.77 9.70 -14.79
C ILE A 49 -1.91 10.67 -14.45
N ASP A 50 -2.50 11.29 -15.47
CA ASP A 50 -3.64 12.18 -15.30
C ASP A 50 -4.97 11.43 -15.44
N LEU A 51 -5.73 11.36 -14.35
CA LEU A 51 -7.02 10.67 -14.31
C LEU A 51 -8.19 11.54 -14.80
N ALA A 52 -8.00 12.85 -14.95
CA ALA A 52 -9.09 13.80 -15.16
C ALA A 52 -9.96 13.47 -16.37
N SER A 53 -9.32 13.17 -17.51
CA SER A 53 -10.04 12.89 -18.76
C SER A 53 -11.01 11.70 -18.61
N TYR A 54 -10.54 10.60 -18.03
CA TYR A 54 -11.39 9.43 -17.79
C TYR A 54 -12.43 9.73 -16.70
N PHE A 55 -12.01 10.36 -15.61
CA PHE A 55 -12.89 10.64 -14.47
C PHE A 55 -14.01 11.64 -14.77
N THR A 56 -13.82 12.53 -15.75
CA THR A 56 -14.86 13.46 -16.22
C THR A 56 -15.74 12.87 -17.31
N THR A 57 -15.18 12.09 -18.23
CA THR A 57 -15.93 11.62 -19.42
C THR A 57 -16.56 10.24 -19.26
N GLY A 58 -15.93 9.35 -18.48
CA GLY A 58 -16.28 7.93 -18.41
C GLY A 58 -16.16 7.18 -19.75
N SER A 59 -15.52 7.78 -20.76
CA SER A 59 -15.45 7.24 -22.12
C SER A 59 -14.52 6.03 -22.21
N ALA A 60 -14.83 5.11 -23.14
CA ALA A 60 -14.00 3.93 -23.37
C ALA A 60 -12.61 4.31 -23.92
N GLU A 61 -12.54 5.36 -24.72
CA GLU A 61 -11.31 5.90 -25.28
C GLU A 61 -10.41 6.49 -24.18
N ALA A 62 -10.96 7.32 -23.28
CA ALA A 62 -10.20 7.87 -22.17
C ALA A 62 -9.74 6.76 -21.21
N LEU A 63 -10.58 5.76 -20.94
CA LEU A 63 -10.23 4.60 -20.14
C LEU A 63 -9.07 3.81 -20.77
N GLY A 64 -9.08 3.59 -22.08
CA GLY A 64 -8.01 2.89 -22.79
C GLY A 64 -6.67 3.63 -22.67
N ALA A 65 -6.67 4.95 -22.90
CA ALA A 65 -5.44 5.76 -22.83
C ALA A 65 -4.80 5.71 -21.43
N VAL A 66 -5.58 5.97 -20.37
CA VAL A 66 -5.06 5.95 -19.00
C VAL A 66 -4.64 4.54 -18.56
N ALA A 67 -5.30 3.49 -19.07
CA ALA A 67 -4.93 2.11 -18.79
C ALA A 67 -3.58 1.71 -19.42
N ASP A 68 -3.23 2.26 -20.59
CA ASP A 68 -1.93 2.00 -21.22
C ASP A 68 -0.79 2.70 -20.47
N GLU A 69 -1.02 3.92 -19.96
CA GLU A 69 -0.08 4.60 -19.06
C GLU A 69 0.11 3.81 -17.75
N LEU A 70 -0.99 3.34 -17.15
CA LEU A 70 -0.94 2.53 -15.94
C LEU A 70 -0.18 1.22 -16.16
N ARG A 71 -0.44 0.53 -17.28
CA ARG A 71 0.24 -0.71 -17.65
C ARG A 71 1.74 -0.50 -17.69
N HIS A 72 2.21 0.54 -18.39
CA HIS A 72 3.62 0.87 -18.45
C HIS A 72 4.20 1.15 -17.06
N ALA A 73 3.52 1.96 -16.25
CA ALA A 73 3.96 2.28 -14.90
C ALA A 73 4.08 1.04 -14.01
N CYS A 74 3.09 0.15 -14.04
CA CYS A 74 3.08 -1.07 -13.22
C CYS A 74 4.06 -2.15 -13.70
N GLU A 75 4.30 -2.29 -15.01
CA GLU A 75 5.22 -3.30 -15.57
C GLU A 75 6.70 -2.89 -15.49
N GLU A 76 7.00 -1.59 -15.57
CA GLU A 76 8.39 -1.10 -15.71
C GLU A 76 8.93 -0.38 -14.47
N VAL A 77 8.03 0.22 -13.66
CA VAL A 77 8.42 1.12 -12.55
C VAL A 77 7.85 0.69 -11.20
N GLY A 78 6.64 0.14 -11.16
CA GLY A 78 5.92 -0.24 -9.93
C GLY A 78 5.45 0.93 -9.04
N PHE A 79 5.84 2.16 -9.37
CA PHE A 79 5.45 3.42 -8.73
C PHE A 79 5.09 4.46 -9.78
N PHE A 80 4.11 5.30 -9.47
CA PHE A 80 3.70 6.44 -10.31
C PHE A 80 3.03 7.50 -9.43
N SER A 81 2.91 8.72 -9.92
CA SER A 81 2.06 9.74 -9.33
C SER A 81 0.75 9.85 -10.10
N ILE A 82 -0.36 10.08 -9.41
CA ILE A 82 -1.65 10.41 -10.04
C ILE A 82 -2.02 11.86 -9.77
N VAL A 83 -2.55 12.51 -10.80
CA VAL A 83 -3.17 13.84 -10.74
C VAL A 83 -4.57 13.77 -11.35
N GLY A 84 -5.35 14.84 -11.25
CA GLY A 84 -6.71 14.84 -11.81
C GLY A 84 -7.67 13.85 -11.13
N HIS A 85 -7.31 13.38 -9.92
CA HIS A 85 -8.04 12.36 -9.16
C HIS A 85 -9.37 12.86 -8.55
N GLN A 86 -9.67 14.17 -8.65
CA GLN A 86 -10.92 14.81 -8.20
C GLN A 86 -11.21 14.74 -6.70
N ILE A 87 -10.22 14.42 -5.85
CA ILE A 87 -10.36 14.61 -4.40
C ILE A 87 -10.16 16.10 -4.11
N PRO A 88 -11.10 16.78 -3.41
CA PRO A 88 -10.93 18.17 -3.06
C PRO A 88 -9.69 18.38 -2.19
N HIS A 89 -8.87 19.38 -2.52
CA HIS A 89 -7.64 19.70 -1.79
C HIS A 89 -7.89 19.89 -0.28
N GLU A 90 -9.02 20.51 0.08
CA GLU A 90 -9.42 20.76 1.46
C GLU A 90 -9.52 19.47 2.29
N ILE A 91 -9.97 18.35 1.69
CA ILE A 91 -10.08 17.06 2.39
C ILE A 91 -8.70 16.57 2.86
N THR A 92 -7.71 16.64 1.98
CA THR A 92 -6.33 16.24 2.31
C THR A 92 -5.69 17.21 3.30
N GLN A 93 -5.93 18.51 3.15
CA GLN A 93 -5.38 19.54 4.04
C GLN A 93 -5.93 19.44 5.47
N ILE A 94 -7.24 19.26 5.62
CA ILE A 94 -7.89 19.07 6.93
C ILE A 94 -7.37 17.78 7.57
N MET A 95 -7.22 16.70 6.79
CA MET A 95 -6.67 15.45 7.30
C MET A 95 -5.22 15.63 7.81
N PHE A 96 -4.34 16.33 7.09
CA PHE A 96 -2.99 16.62 7.58
C PHE A 96 -2.99 17.42 8.88
N THR A 97 -3.85 18.45 8.98
CA THR A 97 -4.02 19.25 10.21
C THR A 97 -4.44 18.37 11.39
N MET A 98 -5.40 17.46 11.18
CA MET A 98 -5.89 16.54 12.19
C MET A 98 -4.82 15.54 12.65
N ILE A 99 -3.96 15.09 11.74
CA ILE A 99 -2.87 14.15 12.07
C ILE A 99 -1.76 14.86 12.84
N GLU A 100 -1.43 16.09 12.48
CA GLU A 100 -0.50 16.94 13.25
C GLU A 100 -1.00 17.09 14.69
N GLN A 101 -2.25 17.51 14.88
CA GLN A 101 -2.85 17.65 16.21
C GLN A 101 -2.88 16.34 17.00
N PHE A 102 -3.18 15.21 16.34
CA PHE A 102 -3.11 13.89 16.98
C PHE A 102 -1.71 13.57 17.50
N HIS A 103 -0.67 13.82 16.69
CA HIS A 103 0.70 13.49 17.06
C HIS A 103 1.31 14.46 18.07
N ASP A 104 0.75 15.67 18.19
CA ASP A 104 1.07 16.66 19.22
C ASP A 104 0.50 16.32 20.62
N LEU A 105 -0.46 15.39 20.70
CA LEU A 105 -0.95 14.87 21.98
C LEU A 105 0.18 14.25 22.81
N SER A 106 0.00 14.24 24.13
CA SER A 106 0.94 13.58 25.04
C SER A 106 1.07 12.09 24.72
N ILE A 107 2.22 11.51 25.04
CA ILE A 107 2.42 10.07 24.85
C ILE A 107 1.41 9.26 25.68
N GLU A 108 1.03 9.75 26.87
CA GLU A 108 0.04 9.15 27.73
C GLU A 108 -1.34 9.07 27.05
N GLU A 109 -1.78 10.13 26.37
CA GLU A 109 -3.04 10.16 25.62
C GLU A 109 -2.99 9.21 24.42
N LYS A 110 -1.93 9.28 23.61
CA LYS A 110 -1.77 8.40 22.44
C LYS A 110 -1.74 6.91 22.83
N LEU A 111 -1.12 6.58 23.96
CA LEU A 111 -1.05 5.21 24.46
C LEU A 111 -2.39 4.63 24.94
N GLN A 112 -3.44 5.45 25.14
CA GLN A 112 -4.78 4.95 25.47
C GLN A 112 -5.34 4.04 24.37
N ILE A 113 -4.95 4.26 23.12
CA ILE A 113 -5.37 3.47 21.95
C ILE A 113 -4.19 2.69 21.33
N LYS A 114 -3.23 2.26 22.14
CA LYS A 114 -2.05 1.54 21.66
C LYS A 114 -2.44 0.34 20.79
N MET A 115 -1.76 0.18 19.66
CA MET A 115 -1.93 -0.93 18.75
C MET A 115 -1.70 -2.27 19.46
N ASP A 116 -2.57 -3.24 19.16
CA ASP A 116 -2.57 -4.60 19.70
C ASP A 116 -2.62 -4.71 21.24
N ARG A 117 -3.29 -3.76 21.90
CA ARG A 117 -3.57 -3.92 23.33
C ARG A 117 -4.47 -5.16 23.57
N PRO A 118 -4.23 -5.96 24.62
CA PRO A 118 -4.90 -7.27 24.79
C PRO A 118 -6.43 -7.22 24.93
N ASP A 119 -6.98 -6.08 25.30
CA ASP A 119 -8.40 -5.84 25.56
C ASP A 119 -9.18 -5.35 24.32
N TRP A 120 -8.53 -5.16 23.16
CA TRP A 120 -9.19 -4.78 21.93
C TRP A 120 -9.30 -5.95 20.94
N PRO A 121 -10.49 -6.24 20.36
CA PRO A 121 -10.71 -7.44 19.55
C PRO A 121 -10.12 -7.35 18.13
N VAL A 122 -9.82 -6.15 17.65
CA VAL A 122 -9.27 -5.93 16.30
C VAL A 122 -7.76 -5.73 16.40
N GLY A 123 -6.99 -6.63 15.80
CA GLY A 123 -5.53 -6.50 15.69
C GLY A 123 -5.10 -5.52 14.58
N GLY A 124 -3.90 -4.96 14.70
CA GLY A 124 -3.28 -4.10 13.69
C GLY A 124 -3.88 -2.70 13.58
N VAL A 125 -4.67 -2.26 14.56
CA VAL A 125 -5.30 -0.92 14.60
C VAL A 125 -4.94 -0.18 15.88
N GLY A 126 -4.96 1.15 15.85
CA GLY A 126 -4.58 2.02 16.96
C GLY A 126 -3.23 2.72 16.77
N TYR A 127 -2.72 3.29 17.84
CA TYR A 127 -1.46 4.03 17.87
C TYR A 127 -0.24 3.10 17.92
N LEU A 128 0.64 3.25 16.94
CA LEU A 128 1.92 2.59 16.80
C LEU A 128 3.03 3.55 17.27
N PRO A 129 3.70 3.27 18.41
CA PRO A 129 4.66 4.20 19.00
C PRO A 129 5.92 4.46 18.17
N PHE A 130 6.59 5.57 18.46
CA PHE A 130 7.93 5.87 17.96
C PHE A 130 8.92 4.73 18.26
N LYS A 131 9.84 4.44 17.32
CA LYS A 131 10.80 3.30 17.40
C LYS A 131 10.12 1.93 17.48
N ASN A 132 8.91 1.79 16.93
CA ASN A 132 8.29 0.48 16.78
C ASN A 132 9.09 -0.43 15.85
N ARG A 133 8.94 -1.73 16.07
CA ARG A 133 9.60 -2.82 15.32
C ARG A 133 8.60 -3.73 14.62
N LYS A 134 7.40 -3.22 14.29
CA LYS A 134 6.31 -4.06 13.78
C LYS A 134 6.08 -3.91 12.27
N LEU A 135 6.00 -2.67 11.77
CA LEU A 135 5.53 -2.40 10.40
C LEU A 135 6.50 -1.49 9.63
N PRO A 136 7.54 -2.07 8.97
CA PRO A 136 7.89 -3.50 8.94
C PRO A 136 8.68 -3.96 10.17
N ALA A 137 8.77 -5.27 10.39
CA ALA A 137 9.46 -5.80 11.56
C ALA A 137 10.97 -5.93 11.37
N ARG A 138 11.72 -5.41 12.35
CA ARG A 138 13.17 -5.25 12.33
C ARG A 138 13.74 -5.26 13.75
N ASP A 139 15.04 -5.48 13.87
CA ASP A 139 15.75 -5.35 15.13
C ASP A 139 15.88 -3.86 15.53
N THR A 140 16.18 -3.00 14.56
CA THR A 140 16.23 -1.54 14.71
C THR A 140 14.82 -0.95 14.60
N GLY A 141 14.46 -0.06 15.53
CA GLY A 141 13.13 0.55 15.57
C GLY A 141 12.95 1.64 14.51
N ASN A 142 11.82 1.63 13.79
CA ASN A 142 11.49 2.65 12.81
C ASN A 142 11.30 4.02 13.50
N ARG A 143 11.98 5.05 13.01
CA ARG A 143 11.89 6.44 13.51
C ARG A 143 10.64 7.15 12.99
N ASN A 144 9.50 6.49 13.15
CA ASN A 144 8.18 7.05 12.95
C ASN A 144 7.23 6.55 14.04
N GLU A 145 6.15 7.29 14.21
CA GLU A 145 4.95 6.87 14.93
C GLU A 145 3.75 6.96 13.98
N ALA A 146 2.67 6.23 14.25
CA ALA A 146 1.50 6.25 13.39
C ALA A 146 0.20 5.97 14.14
N PHE A 147 -0.93 6.46 13.61
CA PHE A 147 -2.26 5.96 13.95
C PHE A 147 -2.80 5.13 12.78
N VAL A 148 -3.25 3.90 13.05
CA VAL A 148 -3.68 2.96 12.01
C VAL A 148 -5.15 2.59 12.19
N LEU A 149 -5.91 2.77 11.13
CA LEU A 149 -7.28 2.31 10.99
C LEU A 149 -7.34 1.16 9.98
N LYS A 150 -8.32 0.27 10.14
CA LYS A 150 -8.60 -0.84 9.23
C LYS A 150 -10.11 -0.98 9.03
N CYS A 151 -10.53 -1.24 7.80
CA CYS A 151 -11.88 -1.67 7.49
C CYS A 151 -11.86 -2.83 6.51
N ASP A 152 -12.84 -3.70 6.61
CA ASP A 152 -13.04 -4.90 5.82
C ASP A 152 -14.52 -5.32 5.93
N HIS A 153 -14.97 -6.34 5.22
CA HIS A 153 -16.34 -6.85 5.31
C HIS A 153 -16.82 -7.24 6.73
N ARG A 154 -15.89 -7.50 7.66
CA ARG A 154 -16.19 -7.82 9.08
C ARG A 154 -15.80 -6.71 10.05
N ILE A 155 -15.11 -5.67 9.59
CA ILE A 155 -14.50 -4.63 10.43
C ILE A 155 -14.92 -3.29 9.85
N SER A 156 -15.67 -2.51 10.62
CA SER A 156 -16.08 -1.16 10.23
C SER A 156 -15.36 -0.10 11.05
N MET A 157 -15.53 1.18 10.70
CA MET A 157 -14.87 2.28 11.40
C MET A 157 -15.18 2.29 12.91
N ARG A 158 -16.36 1.83 13.34
CA ARG A 158 -16.73 1.73 14.77
C ARG A 158 -15.93 0.68 15.55
N ASP A 159 -15.33 -0.29 14.86
CA ASP A 159 -14.57 -1.38 15.48
C ASP A 159 -13.08 -1.01 15.66
N ASN A 160 -12.67 0.15 15.14
CA ASN A 160 -11.33 0.72 15.34
C ASN A 160 -11.21 1.41 16.71
N GLN A 161 -9.97 1.59 17.15
CA GLN A 161 -9.67 2.31 18.39
C GLN A 161 -9.73 3.82 18.15
N TRP A 162 -10.55 4.53 18.93
CA TRP A 162 -10.68 5.99 18.87
C TRP A 162 -10.39 6.60 20.24
N LEU A 163 -9.75 7.76 20.25
CA LEU A 163 -9.67 8.60 21.44
C LEU A 163 -11.06 9.14 21.79
N ASP A 164 -11.21 9.60 23.03
CA ASP A 164 -12.41 10.35 23.42
C ASP A 164 -12.50 11.65 22.62
N GLU A 165 -13.70 11.99 22.14
CA GLU A 165 -13.97 13.17 21.32
C GLU A 165 -13.53 14.47 22.02
N SER A 166 -13.50 14.50 23.36
CA SER A 166 -13.04 15.67 24.11
C SER A 166 -11.52 15.90 24.04
N LEU A 167 -10.73 14.88 23.74
CA LEU A 167 -9.27 15.01 23.58
C LEU A 167 -8.90 15.54 22.21
N LEU A 168 -9.61 15.10 21.18
CA LEU A 168 -9.36 15.51 19.81
C LEU A 168 -10.67 15.59 19.01
N PRO A 169 -11.42 16.71 19.15
CA PRO A 169 -12.69 16.90 18.48
C PRO A 169 -12.57 16.77 16.95
N GLU A 170 -13.60 16.21 16.31
CA GLU A 170 -13.74 16.05 14.86
C GLU A 170 -12.73 15.12 14.19
N PHE A 171 -11.73 14.59 14.93
CA PHE A 171 -10.69 13.72 14.37
C PHE A 171 -11.26 12.45 13.74
N ARG A 172 -12.20 11.81 14.45
CA ARG A 172 -12.87 10.61 13.95
C ARG A 172 -13.67 10.92 12.70
N GLN A 173 -14.53 11.93 12.75
CA GLN A 173 -15.38 12.32 11.62
C GLN A 173 -14.55 12.67 10.39
N THR A 174 -13.45 13.41 10.56
CA THR A 174 -12.52 13.76 9.48
C THR A 174 -11.83 12.52 8.91
N SER A 175 -11.34 11.63 9.77
CA SER A 175 -10.70 10.38 9.35
C SER A 175 -11.65 9.48 8.56
N GLU A 176 -12.91 9.38 8.99
CA GLU A 176 -13.96 8.64 8.28
C GLU A 176 -14.29 9.26 6.92
N ALA A 177 -14.39 10.59 6.84
CA ALA A 177 -14.63 11.30 5.59
C ALA A 177 -13.46 11.17 4.60
N TYR A 178 -12.22 11.30 5.08
CA TYR A 178 -11.03 11.08 4.26
C TYR A 178 -10.98 9.64 3.73
N ALA A 179 -11.16 8.65 4.60
CA ALA A 179 -11.18 7.24 4.20
C ALA A 179 -12.26 6.95 3.16
N HIS A 180 -13.45 7.56 3.28
CA HIS A 180 -14.51 7.42 2.30
C HIS A 180 -14.07 7.89 0.90
N HIS A 181 -13.48 9.08 0.80
CA HIS A 181 -12.95 9.58 -0.47
C HIS A 181 -11.83 8.71 -1.05
N MET A 182 -10.96 8.15 -0.20
CA MET A 182 -9.91 7.23 -0.65
C MET A 182 -10.47 5.89 -1.15
N VAL A 183 -11.53 5.36 -0.52
CA VAL A 183 -12.25 4.18 -1.02
C VAL A 183 -12.87 4.48 -2.38
N GLU A 184 -13.58 5.61 -2.52
CA GLU A 184 -14.17 6.00 -3.80
C GLU A 184 -13.13 6.12 -4.91
N LEU A 185 -11.97 6.74 -4.62
CA LEU A 185 -10.86 6.84 -5.55
C LEU A 185 -10.34 5.45 -5.94
N GLY A 186 -10.07 4.58 -4.97
CA GLY A 186 -9.62 3.21 -5.20
C GLY A 186 -10.59 2.42 -6.09
N MET A 187 -11.90 2.50 -5.80
CA MET A 187 -12.94 1.85 -6.61
C MET A 187 -12.98 2.40 -8.05
N ARG A 188 -12.86 3.72 -8.24
CA ARG A 188 -12.84 4.36 -9.57
C ARG A 188 -11.59 4.01 -10.39
N MET A 189 -10.51 3.59 -9.74
CA MET A 189 -9.29 3.12 -10.41
C MET A 189 -9.37 1.65 -10.85
N LEU A 190 -10.25 0.83 -10.29
CA LEU A 190 -10.36 -0.61 -10.64
C LEU A 190 -10.55 -0.86 -12.16
N PRO A 191 -11.40 -0.10 -12.89
CA PRO A 191 -11.52 -0.27 -14.33
C PRO A 191 -10.22 0.00 -15.11
N ILE A 192 -9.40 0.94 -14.63
CA ILE A 192 -8.11 1.27 -15.22
C ILE A 192 -7.16 0.07 -15.05
N PHE A 193 -7.04 -0.48 -13.84
CA PHE A 193 -6.25 -1.69 -13.58
C PHE A 193 -6.72 -2.87 -14.42
N ALA A 194 -8.04 -3.09 -14.51
CA ALA A 194 -8.59 -4.19 -15.28
C ALA A 194 -8.22 -4.08 -16.78
N ARG A 195 -8.35 -2.87 -17.35
CA ARG A 195 -7.98 -2.61 -18.75
C ARG A 195 -6.48 -2.66 -19.00
N ALA A 196 -5.68 -2.21 -18.04
CA ALA A 196 -4.22 -2.34 -18.06
C ALA A 196 -3.76 -3.81 -18.01
N LEU A 197 -4.65 -4.71 -17.61
CA LEU A 197 -4.45 -6.16 -17.65
C LEU A 197 -5.20 -6.85 -18.80
N GLU A 198 -5.74 -6.10 -19.77
CA GLU A 198 -6.50 -6.67 -20.90
C GLU A 198 -7.76 -7.44 -20.47
N MET A 199 -8.31 -7.11 -19.30
CA MET A 199 -9.54 -7.68 -18.77
C MET A 199 -10.74 -6.75 -19.01
N PRO A 200 -11.99 -7.27 -18.93
CA PRO A 200 -13.18 -6.44 -18.89
C PRO A 200 -13.10 -5.39 -17.77
N ALA A 201 -13.61 -4.18 -18.00
CA ALA A 201 -13.52 -3.06 -17.06
C ALA A 201 -14.10 -3.37 -15.66
N ASN A 202 -15.00 -4.33 -15.56
CA ASN A 202 -15.66 -4.77 -14.33
C ASN A 202 -15.03 -6.04 -13.72
N PHE A 203 -13.84 -6.45 -14.17
CA PHE A 203 -13.21 -7.71 -13.76
C PHE A 203 -13.01 -7.81 -12.24
N PHE A 204 -12.71 -6.69 -11.58
CA PHE A 204 -12.44 -6.64 -10.14
C PHE A 204 -13.68 -6.42 -9.27
N ASP A 205 -14.84 -6.05 -9.82
CA ASP A 205 -16.02 -5.61 -9.06
C ASP A 205 -16.42 -6.58 -7.94
N GLN A 206 -16.46 -7.88 -8.25
CA GLN A 206 -16.85 -8.91 -7.28
C GLN A 206 -15.84 -9.06 -6.14
N ALA A 207 -14.56 -8.79 -6.39
CA ALA A 207 -13.50 -8.87 -5.39
C ALA A 207 -13.52 -7.67 -4.43
N PHE A 208 -14.08 -6.53 -4.86
CA PHE A 208 -14.05 -5.26 -4.14
C PHE A 208 -15.44 -4.78 -3.68
N LEU A 209 -16.44 -5.67 -3.55
CA LEU A 209 -17.76 -5.30 -3.01
C LEU A 209 -17.65 -4.73 -1.58
N ASP A 210 -16.80 -5.33 -0.75
CA ASP A 210 -16.46 -4.89 0.61
C ASP A 210 -14.94 -4.89 0.73
N PRO A 211 -14.25 -3.86 0.20
CA PRO A 211 -12.81 -3.86 0.10
C PRO A 211 -12.16 -3.78 1.48
N LEU A 212 -11.08 -4.55 1.67
CA LEU A 212 -10.20 -4.34 2.80
C LEU A 212 -9.36 -3.10 2.54
N TYR A 213 -9.27 -2.21 3.51
CA TYR A 213 -8.28 -1.14 3.48
C TYR A 213 -7.70 -0.86 4.85
N ARG A 214 -6.49 -0.29 4.84
CA ARG A 214 -5.90 0.37 6.00
C ARG A 214 -5.54 1.80 5.70
N LEU A 215 -5.75 2.65 6.67
CA LEU A 215 -5.30 4.03 6.66
C LEU A 215 -4.24 4.21 7.75
N ARG A 216 -3.01 4.52 7.36
CA ARG A 216 -1.89 4.72 8.31
C ARG A 216 -1.48 6.18 8.29
N MET A 217 -1.75 6.89 9.37
CA MET A 217 -1.47 8.31 9.55
C MET A 217 -0.14 8.47 10.29
N THR A 218 0.94 8.64 9.53
CA THR A 218 2.33 8.54 10.02
C THR A 218 2.94 9.90 10.27
N HIS A 219 3.68 10.02 11.37
CA HIS A 219 4.53 11.16 11.70
C HIS A 219 6.00 10.71 11.77
N TYR A 220 6.86 11.46 11.08
CA TYR A 220 8.31 11.33 11.10
C TYR A 220 8.91 12.57 11.80
N PRO A 221 9.21 12.48 13.11
CA PRO A 221 9.78 13.62 13.82
C PRO A 221 11.18 13.97 13.29
N PRO A 222 11.60 15.24 13.36
CA PRO A 222 12.94 15.63 12.96
C PRO A 222 14.00 14.99 13.88
N ALA A 223 15.15 14.67 13.30
CA ALA A 223 16.33 14.20 13.98
C ALA A 223 17.52 15.11 13.63
N GLU A 224 18.44 15.29 14.58
CA GLU A 224 19.66 16.10 14.37
C GLU A 224 20.63 15.42 13.39
N GLU A 225 20.81 14.11 13.53
CA GLU A 225 21.71 13.33 12.70
C GLU A 225 21.24 11.87 12.58
N ILE A 226 21.86 11.14 11.65
CA ILE A 226 21.74 9.68 11.52
C ILE A 226 22.87 9.08 12.36
N THR A 227 22.52 8.30 13.39
CA THR A 227 23.52 7.79 14.36
C THR A 227 23.96 6.37 14.05
N GLU A 228 23.13 5.59 13.34
CA GLU A 228 23.44 4.23 12.90
C GLU A 228 23.02 4.05 11.43
N ASP A 229 23.77 3.25 10.67
CA ASP A 229 23.50 3.03 9.23
C ASP A 229 22.16 2.32 8.96
N ASP A 230 21.58 1.65 9.96
CA ASP A 230 20.30 0.93 9.90
C ASP A 230 19.12 1.72 10.52
N GLU A 231 19.31 3.01 10.84
CA GLU A 231 18.22 3.88 11.29
C GLU A 231 17.41 4.44 10.12
N PHE A 232 16.16 4.00 10.02
CA PHE A 232 15.21 4.48 9.02
C PHE A 232 14.02 5.21 9.64
N GLY A 233 13.47 6.17 8.90
CA GLY A 233 12.12 6.66 9.15
C GLY A 233 11.14 5.49 9.03
N ILE A 234 11.19 4.75 7.91
CA ILE A 234 10.60 3.41 7.78
C ILE A 234 11.58 2.52 7.01
N ALA A 235 11.89 1.35 7.56
CA ALA A 235 12.89 0.45 7.01
C ALA A 235 12.50 -0.07 5.62
N PRO A 236 13.45 -0.54 4.82
CA PRO A 236 13.16 -1.08 3.49
C PRO A 236 12.19 -2.24 3.51
N HIS A 237 11.18 -2.16 2.65
CA HIS A 237 10.10 -3.13 2.52
C HIS A 237 9.45 -3.09 1.14
N VAL A 238 8.49 -4.00 0.93
CA VAL A 238 7.49 -3.97 -0.12
C VAL A 238 6.11 -3.98 0.55
N ASP A 239 5.11 -3.43 -0.12
CA ASP A 239 3.73 -3.44 0.39
C ASP A 239 3.04 -4.78 0.12
N THR A 240 2.12 -5.17 0.99
CA THR A 240 1.25 -6.34 0.84
C THR A 240 -0.07 -6.02 0.13
N SER A 241 -0.30 -4.78 -0.31
CA SER A 241 -1.58 -4.32 -0.87
C SER A 241 -1.84 -4.76 -2.32
N PHE A 242 -3.07 -4.55 -2.81
CA PHE A 242 -3.33 -4.50 -4.26
C PHE A 242 -2.66 -3.25 -4.82
N CYS A 243 -2.98 -2.09 -4.24
CA CYS A 243 -2.20 -0.88 -4.42
C CYS A 243 -2.21 -0.03 -3.14
N THR A 244 -1.25 0.86 -3.03
CA THR A 244 -1.18 1.87 -1.97
C THR A 244 -1.32 3.24 -2.61
N ILE A 245 -2.17 4.11 -2.05
CA ILE A 245 -2.31 5.51 -2.45
C ILE A 245 -1.79 6.37 -1.31
N LEU A 246 -0.74 7.16 -1.57
CA LEU A 246 0.03 7.88 -0.57
C LEU A 246 -0.12 9.39 -0.75
N ALA A 247 -0.71 10.03 0.26
CA ALA A 247 -0.56 11.46 0.50
C ALA A 247 0.68 11.73 1.35
N GLN A 248 1.44 12.76 1.02
CA GLN A 248 2.58 13.23 1.81
C GLN A 248 2.65 14.76 1.76
N ASP A 249 3.15 15.39 2.81
CA ASP A 249 3.32 16.84 2.90
C ASP A 249 4.74 17.30 2.50
N GLN A 250 5.72 16.40 2.61
CA GLN A 250 7.13 16.64 2.32
C GLN A 250 7.78 15.44 1.62
N PRO A 251 8.87 15.66 0.84
CA PRO A 251 9.68 14.58 0.27
C PRO A 251 10.26 13.65 1.35
N GLY A 252 10.62 12.43 0.97
CA GLY A 252 11.32 11.50 1.88
C GLY A 252 11.31 10.04 1.43
N LEU A 253 10.38 9.68 0.55
CA LEU A 253 10.28 8.33 -0.02
C LEU A 253 11.43 8.05 -0.99
N SER A 254 12.04 6.88 -0.85
CA SER A 254 13.01 6.30 -1.79
C SER A 254 12.49 4.99 -2.34
N ILE A 255 12.57 4.79 -3.67
CA ILE A 255 12.16 3.55 -4.36
C ILE A 255 13.36 2.96 -5.12
N TYR A 256 13.38 1.66 -5.33
CA TYR A 256 14.43 1.04 -6.17
C TYR A 256 13.98 0.94 -7.62
N SER A 257 14.77 1.50 -8.54
CA SER A 257 14.54 1.36 -9.97
C SER A 257 15.44 0.25 -10.52
N GLU A 258 14.83 -0.84 -11.01
CA GLU A 258 15.56 -1.91 -11.71
C GLU A 258 16.27 -1.37 -12.96
N LYS A 259 15.57 -0.53 -13.73
CA LYS A 259 16.08 0.13 -14.95
C LYS A 259 17.33 0.96 -14.69
N ARG A 260 17.41 1.66 -13.56
CA ARG A 260 18.60 2.44 -13.16
C ARG A 260 19.59 1.63 -12.33
N SER A 261 19.18 0.47 -11.83
CA SER A 261 19.88 -0.31 -10.81
C SER A 261 20.31 0.57 -9.62
N ALA A 262 19.40 1.43 -9.17
CA ALA A 262 19.67 2.45 -8.15
C ALA A 262 18.41 2.82 -7.36
N TRP A 263 18.63 3.30 -6.13
CA TRP A 263 17.59 3.94 -5.32
C TRP A 263 17.35 5.37 -5.79
N LEU A 264 16.07 5.73 -5.92
CA LEU A 264 15.61 7.03 -6.40
C LEU A 264 14.75 7.71 -5.33
N ASN A 265 15.10 8.94 -4.95
CA ASN A 265 14.24 9.82 -4.17
C ASN A 265 13.06 10.24 -5.04
N VAL A 266 11.85 9.99 -4.55
CA VAL A 266 10.61 10.33 -5.24
C VAL A 266 10.33 11.83 -5.07
N PRO A 267 10.11 12.59 -6.16
CA PRO A 267 9.79 14.00 -6.06
C PRO A 267 8.37 14.21 -5.52
N MET A 268 8.14 15.38 -4.93
CA MET A 268 6.78 15.84 -4.63
C MET A 268 6.09 16.32 -5.89
N ILE A 269 4.87 15.85 -6.13
CA ILE A 269 3.98 16.36 -7.15
C ILE A 269 2.86 17.13 -6.45
N GLU A 270 2.75 18.42 -6.74
CA GLU A 270 1.74 19.29 -6.14
C GLU A 270 0.34 18.76 -6.46
N GLY A 271 -0.48 18.59 -5.42
CA GLY A 271 -1.84 18.04 -5.56
C GLY A 271 -1.89 16.61 -6.12
N GLY A 272 -0.78 15.87 -6.09
CA GLY A 272 -0.71 14.49 -6.54
C GLY A 272 -0.67 13.49 -5.40
N PHE A 273 -1.10 12.26 -5.68
CA PHE A 273 -0.83 11.11 -4.82
C PHE A 273 0.23 10.23 -5.46
N ILE A 274 1.13 9.67 -4.65
CA ILE A 274 1.99 8.58 -5.12
C ILE A 274 1.19 7.29 -5.02
N VAL A 275 1.30 6.43 -6.03
CA VAL A 275 0.66 5.12 -6.05
C VAL A 275 1.70 4.06 -6.38
N ASN A 276 1.62 2.93 -5.69
CA ASN A 276 2.39 1.73 -6.02
C ASN A 276 1.54 0.48 -6.00
N SER A 277 1.94 -0.48 -6.81
CA SER A 277 1.43 -1.85 -6.76
C SER A 277 2.12 -2.61 -5.62
N GLY A 278 1.36 -3.45 -4.92
CA GLY A 278 1.88 -4.29 -3.84
C GLY A 278 2.03 -5.75 -4.25
N GLU A 279 2.53 -6.57 -3.33
CA GLU A 279 2.82 -7.98 -3.54
C GLU A 279 1.58 -8.79 -3.91
N LEU A 280 0.39 -8.44 -3.40
CA LEU A 280 -0.83 -9.17 -3.74
C LEU A 280 -1.21 -8.96 -5.20
N LEU A 281 -1.12 -7.73 -5.73
CA LEU A 281 -1.35 -7.48 -7.15
C LEU A 281 -0.27 -8.12 -8.02
N ARG A 282 1.00 -8.08 -7.61
CA ARG A 282 2.09 -8.79 -8.28
C ARG A 282 1.80 -10.30 -8.40
N GLN A 283 1.38 -10.94 -7.30
CA GLN A 283 1.04 -12.37 -7.32
C GLN A 283 -0.21 -12.65 -8.15
N TRP A 284 -1.24 -11.82 -8.03
CA TRP A 284 -2.48 -11.95 -8.81
C TRP A 284 -2.20 -11.85 -10.32
N THR A 285 -1.25 -11.01 -10.71
CA THR A 285 -0.83 -10.79 -12.10
C THR A 285 0.35 -11.66 -12.53
N ASN A 286 0.71 -12.70 -11.76
CA ASN A 286 1.76 -13.66 -12.12
C ASN A 286 3.16 -13.04 -12.34
N ASP A 287 3.51 -12.02 -11.56
CA ASP A 287 4.67 -11.13 -11.69
C ASP A 287 4.64 -10.17 -12.89
N ARG A 288 3.50 -9.99 -13.58
CA ARG A 288 3.41 -9.02 -14.67
C ARG A 288 3.53 -7.59 -14.14
N PHE A 289 2.79 -7.26 -13.09
CA PHE A 289 2.95 -5.97 -12.41
C PHE A 289 3.96 -6.10 -11.26
N LEU A 290 4.84 -5.11 -11.14
CA LEU A 290 5.91 -5.09 -10.16
C LEU A 290 5.39 -4.72 -8.77
N SER A 291 6.05 -5.27 -7.73
CA SER A 291 5.97 -4.77 -6.36
C SER A 291 7.36 -4.30 -5.97
N VAL A 292 7.52 -2.98 -5.86
CA VAL A 292 8.85 -2.36 -5.79
C VAL A 292 9.24 -2.03 -4.36
N LYS A 293 10.48 -2.40 -4.02
CA LYS A 293 11.07 -2.11 -2.72
C LYS A 293 11.28 -0.61 -2.53
N HIS A 294 10.97 -0.14 -1.32
CA HIS A 294 11.00 1.27 -0.96
C HIS A 294 11.26 1.47 0.53
N PHE A 295 11.69 2.66 0.91
CA PHE A 295 11.98 3.04 2.30
C PHE A 295 11.89 4.56 2.49
N VAL A 296 11.93 5.00 3.76
CA VAL A 296 12.06 6.42 4.12
C VAL A 296 13.26 6.55 5.04
N LYS A 297 14.22 7.42 4.69
CA LYS A 297 15.37 7.73 5.55
C LYS A 297 14.93 8.42 6.83
N THR A 298 15.79 8.38 7.84
CA THR A 298 15.62 9.21 9.04
C THR A 298 15.47 10.67 8.63
N ASN A 299 14.44 11.34 9.17
CA ASN A 299 14.09 12.70 8.80
C ASN A 299 15.07 13.71 9.42
N ILE A 300 16.08 14.13 8.65
CA ILE A 300 17.08 15.13 9.05
C ILE A 300 16.79 16.53 8.50
N SER A 301 15.56 16.79 8.03
CA SER A 301 15.19 18.08 7.44
C SER A 301 15.07 19.22 8.45
N GLY A 302 15.01 18.91 9.75
CA GLY A 302 14.78 19.87 10.83
C GLY A 302 13.31 20.21 11.07
N VAL A 303 12.38 19.67 10.28
CA VAL A 303 10.93 19.83 10.45
C VAL A 303 10.22 18.48 10.42
N SER A 304 9.03 18.39 11.01
CA SER A 304 8.19 17.19 10.94
C SER A 304 7.76 16.88 9.51
N ARG A 305 7.60 15.58 9.21
CA ARG A 305 6.99 15.09 7.97
C ARG A 305 5.80 14.19 8.29
N TYR A 306 4.70 14.38 7.58
CA TYR A 306 3.48 13.59 7.72
C TYR A 306 3.17 12.83 6.41
N ALA A 307 2.69 11.61 6.56
CA ALA A 307 2.33 10.76 5.43
C ALA A 307 1.09 9.93 5.74
N ILE A 308 0.21 9.79 4.75
CA ILE A 308 -1.08 9.11 4.88
C ILE A 308 -1.21 8.02 3.80
N PRO A 309 -0.44 6.92 3.87
CA PRO A 309 -0.68 5.77 3.00
C PRO A 309 -2.04 5.12 3.28
N PHE A 310 -2.81 4.96 2.21
CA PHE A 310 -4.05 4.21 2.13
C PHE A 310 -3.79 2.90 1.37
N PHE A 311 -3.72 1.79 2.10
CA PHE A 311 -3.48 0.46 1.56
C PHE A 311 -4.81 -0.13 1.12
N PHE A 312 -5.04 -0.25 -0.19
CA PHE A 312 -6.29 -0.71 -0.78
C PHE A 312 -6.17 -2.17 -1.23
N ASN A 313 -7.16 -3.00 -0.90
CA ASN A 313 -7.20 -4.41 -1.21
C ASN A 313 -8.61 -4.86 -1.60
N ALA A 314 -8.68 -6.01 -2.28
CA ALA A 314 -9.91 -6.78 -2.37
C ALA A 314 -10.39 -7.17 -0.96
N ASN A 315 -11.64 -7.62 -0.85
CA ASN A 315 -12.15 -8.27 0.36
C ASN A 315 -11.14 -9.30 0.90
N SER A 316 -10.95 -9.32 2.21
CA SER A 316 -9.86 -10.08 2.83
C SER A 316 -9.94 -11.61 2.59
N GLN A 317 -11.13 -12.14 2.29
CA GLN A 317 -11.38 -13.55 2.00
C GLN A 317 -11.46 -13.87 0.51
N HIS A 318 -11.44 -12.85 -0.35
CA HIS A 318 -11.52 -13.06 -1.79
C HIS A 318 -10.31 -13.87 -2.26
N LYS A 319 -10.57 -15.00 -2.91
CA LYS A 319 -9.52 -15.87 -3.46
C LYS A 319 -9.03 -15.30 -4.78
N MET A 320 -7.87 -14.67 -4.75
CA MET A 320 -7.17 -14.17 -5.93
C MET A 320 -6.64 -15.36 -6.73
N VAL A 321 -7.30 -15.66 -7.84
CA VAL A 321 -6.83 -16.62 -8.85
C VAL A 321 -6.09 -15.83 -9.93
N CYS A 322 -4.94 -16.34 -10.39
CA CYS A 322 -4.12 -15.72 -11.43
C CYS A 322 -4.98 -15.11 -12.56
N VAL A 323 -4.74 -13.84 -12.88
CA VAL A 323 -5.49 -13.11 -13.90
C VAL A 323 -5.37 -13.84 -15.24
N PRO A 324 -6.48 -14.11 -15.96
CA PRO A 324 -6.45 -14.93 -17.17
C PRO A 324 -5.46 -14.45 -18.25
N SER A 325 -5.32 -13.14 -18.45
CA SER A 325 -4.37 -12.54 -19.40
C SER A 325 -2.90 -12.65 -18.97
N CYS A 326 -2.62 -13.02 -17.72
CA CYS A 326 -1.28 -13.10 -17.14
C CYS A 326 -0.74 -14.53 -17.09
N CYS A 327 -1.46 -15.51 -17.63
CA CYS A 327 -1.03 -16.90 -17.69
C CYS A 327 -1.41 -17.57 -19.01
N GLY A 328 -0.69 -18.65 -19.33
CA GLY A 328 -0.92 -19.45 -20.54
C GLY A 328 -0.04 -20.70 -20.55
N PRO A 329 -0.04 -21.48 -21.64
CA PRO A 329 0.75 -22.71 -21.75
C PRO A 329 2.24 -22.52 -21.44
N ASP A 330 2.82 -21.38 -21.85
CA ASP A 330 4.23 -21.06 -21.67
C ASP A 330 4.53 -20.22 -20.41
N ASN A 331 3.49 -19.77 -19.70
CA ASN A 331 3.59 -19.04 -18.43
C ASN A 331 2.47 -19.50 -17.49
N PRO A 332 2.55 -20.74 -16.94
CA PRO A 332 1.53 -21.22 -16.02
C PRO A 332 1.46 -20.36 -14.75
N PRO A 333 0.34 -20.38 -14.00
CA PRO A 333 0.26 -19.68 -12.71
C PRO A 333 1.39 -20.11 -11.76
N LYS A 334 2.19 -19.14 -11.30
CA LYS A 334 3.32 -19.33 -10.38
C LYS A 334 2.88 -19.48 -8.93
N TYR A 335 1.71 -18.95 -8.60
CA TYR A 335 1.15 -18.91 -7.25
C TYR A 335 -0.15 -19.70 -7.16
N PRO A 336 -0.44 -20.36 -6.03
CA PRO A 336 -1.76 -20.92 -5.78
C PRO A 336 -2.79 -19.78 -5.58
N PRO A 337 -4.09 -20.06 -5.72
CA PRO A 337 -5.13 -19.12 -5.30
C PRO A 337 -4.98 -18.77 -3.81
N LEU A 338 -4.90 -17.48 -3.50
CA LEU A 338 -4.66 -16.97 -2.16
C LEU A 338 -5.63 -15.82 -1.86
N SER A 339 -6.11 -15.73 -0.62
CA SER A 339 -6.76 -14.52 -0.12
C SER A 339 -5.77 -13.65 0.66
N TYR A 340 -6.18 -12.44 1.03
CA TYR A 340 -5.39 -11.59 1.91
C TYR A 340 -5.12 -12.29 3.25
N GLU A 341 -6.14 -12.94 3.84
CA GLU A 341 -6.07 -13.73 5.08
C GLU A 341 -5.17 -14.98 4.99
N GLU A 342 -4.64 -15.31 3.81
CA GLU A 342 -3.70 -16.41 3.59
C GLU A 342 -2.34 -15.91 3.08
N SER A 343 -2.22 -14.60 2.90
CA SER A 343 -1.04 -13.96 2.36
C SER A 343 -0.03 -13.58 3.45
N GLN A 344 1.09 -13.04 3.01
CA GLN A 344 2.17 -12.49 3.85
C GLN A 344 1.69 -11.41 4.84
N ALA A 345 0.54 -10.77 4.60
CA ALA A 345 -0.07 -9.87 5.57
C ALA A 345 -0.28 -10.54 6.94
N VAL A 346 -0.68 -11.81 6.98
CA VAL A 346 -0.86 -12.56 8.24
C VAL A 346 0.45 -12.62 9.04
N ALA A 347 1.58 -12.83 8.36
CA ALA A 347 2.90 -12.87 9.00
C ALA A 347 3.35 -11.49 9.52
N GLN A 348 2.80 -10.41 8.97
CA GLN A 348 3.03 -9.03 9.42
C GLN A 348 2.08 -8.60 10.56
N GLY A 349 1.14 -9.47 10.96
CA GLY A 349 0.20 -9.20 12.04
C GLY A 349 -0.81 -8.11 11.67
N GLU A 350 -1.22 -8.11 10.41
CA GLU A 350 -1.99 -7.10 9.71
C GLU A 350 -3.51 -7.30 9.70
#